data_AF-A0A388P8P0-F1
#
_entry.id   AF-A0A388P8P0-F1
#
_cell.length_a   1.000
_cell.length_b   1.000
_cell.length_c   1.000
_cell.angle_alpha   90.00
_cell.angle_beta   90.00
_cell.angle_gamma   90.00
#
_symmetry.space_group_name_H-M   'P 1'
#
loop_
_entity.id
_entity.type
_entity.pdbx_description
1 polymer ?
#
loop_
_entity_poly.entity_id
_entity_poly.type
_entity_poly.pdbx_seq_one_letter_code
_entity_poly.pdbx_strand_id
1 'polypeptide(L)' 'MSDSRLILPDLWQQDALRALRQGEDVVIQAPTGAGKTYVFELLIKGVIAAKRFTRSRPALWPMTSGPNGWP' A
#
# COMPACT_ATOMS: atom_id res chain seq x y z
N MET A 1 30.51 -1.66 -1.45
CA MET A 1 29.74 -0.42 -1.23
C MET A 1 28.39 -0.64 -1.88
N SER A 2 27.32 -0.80 -1.11
CA SER A 2 25.99 -1.08 -1.67
C SER A 2 25.35 0.23 -2.12
N ASP A 3 25.40 0.51 -3.43
CA ASP A 3 24.71 1.64 -4.05
C ASP A 3 23.20 1.49 -3.88
N SER A 4 22.66 2.07 -2.80
CA SER A 4 21.22 2.19 -2.62
C SER A 4 20.75 3.40 -3.42
N ARG A 5 20.47 3.20 -4.72
CA ARG A 5 19.89 4.24 -5.57
C ARG A 5 18.48 4.58 -5.08
N LEU A 6 18.37 5.72 -4.41
CA LEU A 6 17.08 6.32 -4.05
C LEU A 6 16.42 6.83 -5.33
N ILE A 7 15.34 6.17 -5.77
CA ILE A 7 14.53 6.63 -6.90
C ILE A 7 13.37 7.42 -6.32
N LEU A 8 13.34 8.72 -6.61
CA LEU A 8 12.26 9.61 -6.22
C LEU A 8 11.29 9.76 -7.41
N PRO A 9 9.97 9.59 -7.19
CA PRO A 9 8.99 9.84 -8.24
C PRO A 9 8.92 11.32 -8.60
N ASP A 10 8.61 11.61 -9.86
CA ASP A 10 8.34 12.98 -10.32
C ASP A 10 7.13 13.58 -9.58
N LEU A 11 7.04 14.91 -9.55
CA LEU A 11 5.95 15.61 -8.85
C LEU A 11 4.56 15.13 -9.27
N TRP A 12 4.32 15.03 -10.58
CA TRP A 12 3.03 14.57 -11.10
C TRP A 12 2.74 13.10 -10.74
N GLN A 13 3.77 12.25 -10.61
CA GLN A 13 3.63 10.87 -10.15
C GLN A 13 3.25 10.84 -8.68
N GLN A 14 3.83 11.73 -7.86
CA GLN A 14 3.47 11.87 -6.45
C GLN A 14 2.02 12.32 -6.29
N ASP A 15 1.55 13.25 -7.12
CA ASP A 15 0.18 13.74 -7.12
C ASP A 15 -0.80 12.63 -7.50
N ALA A 16 -0.52 11.89 -8.58
CA ALA A 16 -1.30 10.73 -8.97
C ALA A 16 -1.37 9.68 -7.84
N LEU A 17 -0.25 9.40 -7.18
CA LEU A 17 -0.22 8.48 -6.04
C LEU A 17 -0.99 9.01 -4.82
N ARG A 18 -1.05 10.33 -4.59
CA ARG A 18 -1.85 10.91 -3.51
C ARG A 18 -3.34 10.73 -3.77
N ALA A 19 -3.83 11.09 -4.95
CA ALA A 19 -5.23 10.91 -5.34
C ALA A 19 -5.66 9.43 -5.29
N LEU A 20 -4.83 8.52 -5.85
CA LEU A 20 -5.10 7.07 -5.78
C LEU A 20 -5.15 6.54 -4.34
N ARG A 21 -4.32 7.07 -3.42
CA ARG A 21 -4.36 6.70 -1.99
C ARG A 21 -5.60 7.24 -1.27
N GLN A 22 -6.19 8.32 -1.77
CA GLN A 22 -7.46 8.86 -1.27
C GLN A 22 -8.67 8.08 -1.80
N GLY A 23 -8.45 7.11 -2.70
CA GLY A 23 -9.52 6.32 -3.32
C GLY A 23 -10.14 7.00 -4.53
N GLU A 24 -9.49 8.01 -5.10
CA GLU A 24 -9.94 8.70 -6.31
C GLU A 24 -9.47 7.97 -7.57
N ASP A 25 -10.25 8.12 -8.65
CA ASP A 25 -9.87 7.67 -9.98
C ASP A 25 -9.01 8.72 -10.68
N VAL A 26 -7.86 8.30 -11.22
CA VAL A 26 -6.88 9.20 -11.85
C VAL A 26 -6.67 8.83 -13.31
N VAL A 27 -6.84 9.82 -14.21
CA VAL A 27 -6.47 9.71 -15.62
C VAL A 27 -5.11 10.38 -15.83
N ILE A 28 -4.12 9.61 -16.27
CA ILE A 28 -2.76 10.09 -16.52
C ILE A 28 -2.54 10.22 -18.02
N GLN A 29 -2.33 11.46 -18.49
CA GLN A 29 -1.88 11.73 -19.85
C GLN A 29 -0.40 12.08 -19.84
N ALA A 30 0.44 11.10 -20.21
CA ALA A 30 1.89 11.27 -20.32
C ALA A 30 2.43 10.49 -21.53
N PRO A 31 3.47 11.02 -22.21
CA PRO A 31 4.08 10.34 -23.35
C PRO A 31 4.75 9.01 -22.94
N THR A 32 5.02 8.16 -23.92
CA THR A 32 5.81 6.94 -23.69
C THR A 32 7.19 7.28 -23.14
N GLY A 33 7.69 6.50 -22.19
CA GLY A 33 8.97 6.76 -21.53
C GLY A 33 8.92 7.74 -20.35
N ALA A 34 7.80 8.44 -20.12
CA ALA A 34 7.67 9.38 -19.00
C ALA A 34 7.48 8.71 -17.61
N GLY A 35 7.40 7.38 -17.55
CA GLY A 35 7.26 6.68 -16.27
C GLY A 35 5.83 6.50 -15.75
N LYS A 36 4.79 6.64 -16.59
CA LYS A 36 3.40 6.31 -16.19
C LYS A 36 3.22 4.89 -15.63
N THR A 37 3.99 3.92 -16.13
CA THR A 37 4.01 2.55 -15.59
C THR A 37 4.50 2.49 -14.16
N TYR A 38 5.47 3.33 -13.79
CA TYR A 38 6.06 3.35 -12.45
C TYR A 38 5.03 3.73 -11.37
N VAL A 39 4.08 4.63 -11.70
CA VAL A 39 2.95 4.96 -10.82
C VAL A 39 2.11 3.72 -10.49
N PHE A 40 1.79 2.90 -11.48
CA PHE A 40 1.02 1.66 -11.28
C PHE A 40 1.79 0.64 -10.45
N GLU A 41 3.10 0.51 -10.66
CA GLU A 41 3.93 -0.40 -9.86
C GLU A 41 3.95 0.00 -8.37
N LEU A 42 4.09 1.30 -8.10
CA LEU A 42 4.07 1.83 -6.73
C LEU A 42 2.71 1.64 -6.07
N LEU A 43 1.62 1.84 -6.81
CA LEU A 43 0.26 1.58 -6.33
C LEU A 43 0.11 0.11 -5.91
N ILE A 44 0.46 -0.84 -6.78
CA ILE A 44 0.31 -2.28 -6.50
C ILE A 44 1.18 -2.71 -5.31
N LYS A 45 2.44 -2.23 -5.24
CA LYS A 45 3.32 -2.50 -4.10
C LYS A 45 2.68 -2.02 -2.80
N GLY A 46 2.08 -0.83 -2.80
CA GLY A 46 1.33 -0.29 -1.65
C GLY A 46 0.12 -1.13 -1.26
N VAL A 47 -0.71 -1.53 -2.24
CA VAL A 47 -1.90 -2.37 -2.02
C VAL A 47 -1.54 -3.73 -1.43
N ILE A 48 -0.51 -4.39 -1.96
CA ILE A 48 -0.06 -5.70 -1.47
C ILE A 48 0.50 -5.58 -0.05
N ALA A 49 1.26 -4.52 0.26
CA ALA A 49 1.76 -4.25 1.60
C ALA A 49 0.61 -4.01 2.59
N ALA A 50 -0.39 -3.22 2.23
CA ALA A 50 -1.56 -2.95 3.04
C ALA A 50 -2.37 -4.23 3.35
N LYS A 51 -2.58 -5.10 2.35
CA LYS A 51 -3.26 -6.41 2.53
C LYS A 51 -2.48 -7.39 3.43
N ARG A 52 -1.16 -7.29 3.49
CA ARG A 52 -0.34 -8.12 4.39
C ARG A 52 -0.48 -7.68 5.85
N PHE A 53 -0.67 -6.39 6.10
CA PHE A 53 -0.85 -5.84 7.44
C PHE A 53 -2.20 -6.24 8.06
N THR A 54 -3.27 -6.32 7.26
CA THR A 54 -4.61 -6.69 7.75
C THR A 54 -4.77 -8.19 8.04
N ARG A 55 -3.82 -9.04 7.64
CA ARG A 55 -3.89 -10.50 7.84
C ARG A 55 -3.23 -11.01 9.12
N SER A 56 -2.63 -10.12 9.92
CA SER A 56 -1.96 -10.47 11.17
C SER A 56 -2.67 -9.84 12.36
N ARG A 57 -3.78 -10.45 12.75
CA ARG A 57 -4.21 -10.69 14.15
C ARG A 57 -5.50 -11.50 14.07
N PRO A 58 -5.46 -12.85 14.06
CA PRO A 58 -6.56 -13.54 14.71
C PRO A 58 -6.57 -12.98 16.14
N ALA A 59 -7.70 -12.43 16.56
CA ALA A 59 -7.91 -12.18 17.97
C ALA A 59 -7.63 -13.51 18.67
N LEU A 60 -6.47 -13.61 19.32
CA LEU A 60 -6.36 -14.41 20.52
C LEU A 60 -7.38 -13.78 21.46
N TRP A 61 -8.63 -14.24 21.31
CA TRP A 61 -9.69 -14.17 22.30
C TRP A 61 -9.02 -14.40 23.66
N PRO A 62 -9.34 -13.61 24.70
CA PRO A 62 -8.71 -13.77 26.00
C PRO A 62 -8.78 -15.24 26.38
N MET A 63 -7.61 -15.88 26.46
CA MET A 63 -7.45 -17.29 26.79
C MET A 63 -7.65 -17.49 28.30
N THR A 64 -8.75 -16.94 28.81
CA THR A 64 -9.16 -16.93 30.21
C THR A 64 -10.68 -16.96 30.25
N SER A 65 -11.29 -18.07 29.84
CA SER A 65 -12.08 -18.97 30.71
C SER A 65 -12.65 -20.11 29.85
N GLY A 66 -12.46 -21.35 30.29
CA GLY A 66 -13.35 -22.46 29.95
C GLY A 66 -14.60 -22.43 30.83
N PRO A 67 -15.41 -23.50 30.88
CA PRO A 67 -16.82 -23.50 31.28
C PRO A 67 -17.17 -23.20 32.77
N ASN A 68 -16.29 -22.54 33.53
CA ASN A 68 -16.60 -22.00 34.86
C ASN A 68 -16.54 -20.45 34.89
N GLY A 69 -16.97 -19.76 33.81
CA GLY A 69 -17.10 -18.30 33.83
C GLY A 69 -16.81 -17.59 32.50
N TRP A 70 -17.67 -17.80 31.51
CA TRP A 70 -18.08 -16.77 30.54
C TRP A 70 -19.63 -16.79 30.50
N PRO A 71 -20.30 -15.65 30.26
CA PRO A 71 -21.75 -15.49 30.45
C PRO A 71 -22.60 -16.40 29.55
#